data_AF-A0A2V6KYU7-F1
#
_entry.id   AF-A0A2V6KYU7-F1
#
_cell.length_a   1.000
_cell.length_b   1.000
_cell.length_c   1.000
_cell.angle_alpha   90.00
_cell.angle_beta   90.00
_cell.angle_gamma   90.00
#
_symmetry.space_group_name_H-M   'P 1'
#
loop_
_entity.id
_entity.type
_entity.pdbx_description
1 polymer ?
#
loop_
_entity_poly.entity_id
_entity_poly.type
_entity_poly.pdbx_seq_one_letter_code
_entity_poly.pdbx_strand_id
1 'polypeptide(L)'
;MVRRLARDEYDWRPERSPEGPITIVLSSADRALYVYRNGNPIGRAAVEISGRGVSGRERLGSHVFTLLEGGSGKPSQLAPGREAGRWMRVSSEGRAVDAQELTSRIRFNTDFAQKLADEIKPGTTVIVTDQPAVRNSIPDSTYFAAK
;
A
#
# COMPACT_ATOMS: atom_id res chain seq x y z
N MET A 1 5.18 19.10 4.30
CA MET A 1 4.10 18.09 4.39
C MET A 1 3.48 17.93 3.01
N VAL A 2 3.23 16.70 2.54
CA VAL A 2 2.68 16.48 1.18
C VAL A 2 1.19 16.89 1.18
N ARG A 3 0.72 17.65 0.18
CA ARG A 3 -0.68 18.09 0.06
C ARG A 3 -1.64 16.90 0.27
N ARG A 4 -2.71 17.06 1.05
CA ARG A 4 -3.75 16.04 1.17
C ARG A 4 -4.57 15.94 -0.13
N LEU A 5 -4.81 14.72 -0.60
CA LEU A 5 -5.63 14.46 -1.77
C LEU A 5 -7.12 14.50 -1.39
N ALA A 6 -7.95 14.99 -2.30
CA ALA A 6 -9.40 14.93 -2.19
C ALA A 6 -9.91 13.49 -2.38
N ARG A 7 -11.17 13.23 -2.02
CA ARG A 7 -11.84 11.94 -2.25
C ARG A 7 -11.68 11.53 -3.73
N ASP A 8 -11.34 10.26 -3.96
CA ASP A 8 -11.10 9.66 -5.28
C ASP A 8 -9.99 10.30 -6.14
N GLU A 9 -9.26 11.29 -5.61
CA GLU A 9 -8.14 11.92 -6.30
C GLU A 9 -6.90 11.01 -6.28
N TYR A 10 -6.19 10.94 -7.41
CA TYR A 10 -4.93 10.23 -7.54
C TYR A 10 -3.99 10.90 -8.58
N ASP A 11 -2.70 10.61 -8.48
CA ASP A 11 -1.66 10.88 -9.49
C ASP A 11 -1.01 9.54 -9.86
N TRP A 12 -0.79 9.31 -11.16
CA TRP A 12 -0.26 8.06 -11.67
C TRP A 12 0.65 8.33 -12.87
N ARG A 13 1.91 7.91 -12.75
CA ARG A 13 3.03 8.21 -13.66
C ARG A 13 4.00 7.03 -13.72
N PRO A 14 3.57 5.85 -14.21
CA PRO A 14 4.40 4.64 -14.28
C PRO A 14 5.66 4.85 -15.13
N GLU A 15 5.63 5.78 -16.09
CA GLU A 15 6.75 6.13 -16.97
C GLU A 15 7.97 6.71 -16.23
N ARG A 16 7.81 7.20 -15.00
CA ARG A 16 8.94 7.69 -14.19
C ARG A 16 9.93 6.59 -13.80
N SER A 17 9.49 5.35 -13.78
CA SER A 17 10.34 4.18 -13.56
C SER A 17 9.68 3.01 -14.30
N PRO A 18 10.15 2.67 -15.51
CA PRO A 18 9.47 1.67 -16.34
C PRO A 18 9.51 0.25 -15.78
N GLU A 19 10.57 -0.09 -15.04
CA GLU A 19 10.82 -1.45 -14.57
C GLU A 19 11.35 -1.47 -13.13
N GLY A 20 11.24 -2.63 -12.49
CA GLY A 20 11.76 -2.89 -11.16
C GLY A 20 10.69 -3.23 -10.12
N PRO A 21 11.12 -3.53 -8.88
CA PRO A 21 10.23 -3.92 -7.79
C PRO A 21 9.32 -2.76 -7.37
N ILE A 22 8.08 -3.09 -7.02
CA ILE A 22 7.10 -2.13 -6.53
C ILE A 22 6.99 -2.22 -5.01
N THR A 23 7.06 -1.05 -4.36
CA THR A 23 6.73 -0.88 -2.95
C THR A 23 5.54 0.06 -2.83
N ILE A 24 4.48 -0.40 -2.18
CA ILE A 24 3.29 0.38 -1.87
C ILE A 24 3.32 0.72 -0.39
N VAL A 25 3.15 1.99 -0.04
CA VAL A 25 3.03 2.45 1.35
C VAL A 25 1.63 2.99 1.55
N LEU A 26 0.85 2.34 2.41
CA LEU A 26 -0.48 2.76 2.83
C LEU A 26 -0.40 3.37 4.23
N SER A 27 -0.64 4.67 4.34
CA SER A 27 -0.60 5.41 5.60
C SER A 27 -2.01 5.81 6.03
N SER A 28 -2.42 5.36 7.22
CA SER A 28 -3.71 5.77 7.79
C SER A 28 -3.71 7.22 8.26
N ALA A 29 -2.57 7.71 8.78
CA ALA A 29 -2.40 9.11 9.18
C ALA A 29 -2.53 10.08 7.98
N ASP A 30 -1.95 9.71 6.84
CA ASP A 30 -2.04 10.55 5.63
C ASP A 30 -3.35 10.35 4.86
N ARG A 31 -4.10 9.29 5.17
CA ARG A 31 -5.25 8.80 4.39
C ARG A 31 -4.90 8.73 2.90
N ALA A 32 -3.75 8.13 2.62
CA ALA A 32 -3.19 8.03 1.28
C ALA A 32 -2.39 6.76 1.11
N LEU A 33 -2.34 6.29 -0.13
CA LEU A 33 -1.41 5.26 -0.57
C LEU A 33 -0.38 5.88 -1.51
N TYR A 34 0.85 5.40 -1.44
CA TYR A 34 1.97 5.83 -2.26
C TYR A 34 2.56 4.62 -2.96
N VAL A 35 2.87 4.76 -4.25
CA VAL A 35 3.46 3.68 -5.05
C VAL A 35 4.83 4.13 -5.52
N TYR A 36 5.82 3.31 -5.20
CA TYR A 36 7.19 3.47 -5.63
C TYR A 36 7.57 2.30 -6.53
N ARG A 37 8.31 2.58 -7.59
CA ARG A 37 9.03 1.55 -8.35
C ARG A 37 10.51 1.86 -8.32
N ASN A 38 11.31 0.88 -7.91
CA ASN A 38 12.75 1.05 -7.71
C ASN A 38 13.08 2.29 -6.84
N GLY A 39 12.27 2.57 -5.82
CA GLY A 39 12.39 3.74 -4.96
C GLY A 39 11.89 5.08 -5.54
N ASN A 40 11.57 5.14 -6.83
CA ASN A 40 11.04 6.36 -7.46
C ASN A 40 9.50 6.43 -7.33
N PRO A 41 8.90 7.53 -6.83
CA PRO A 41 7.45 7.69 -6.75
C PRO A 41 6.77 7.72 -8.13
N ILE A 42 5.97 6.69 -8.42
CA ILE A 42 5.19 6.55 -9.65
C ILE A 42 3.69 6.75 -9.45
N GLY A 43 3.21 6.76 -8.21
CA GLY A 43 1.77 6.89 -7.96
C GLY A 43 1.42 7.34 -6.55
N ARG A 44 0.23 7.92 -6.42
CA ARG A 44 -0.38 8.26 -5.13
C ARG A 44 -1.90 8.34 -5.27
N ALA A 45 -2.65 7.83 -4.31
CA ALA A 45 -4.11 7.98 -4.29
C ALA A 45 -4.63 8.30 -2.89
N ALA A 46 -5.75 9.01 -2.83
CA ALA A 46 -6.51 9.18 -1.60
C ALA A 46 -7.08 7.83 -1.15
N VAL A 47 -7.05 7.60 0.17
CA VAL A 47 -7.59 6.39 0.79
C VAL A 47 -8.64 6.76 1.82
N GLU A 48 -9.79 6.11 1.71
CA GLU A 48 -10.82 6.11 2.73
C GLU A 48 -10.67 4.89 3.63
N ILE A 49 -10.79 5.15 4.92
CA ILE A 49 -10.69 4.13 5.96
C ILE A 49 -12.01 4.11 6.71
N SER A 50 -12.72 2.99 6.63
CA SER A 50 -13.94 2.80 7.39
C SER A 50 -13.64 2.40 8.84
N GLY A 51 -14.42 2.97 9.76
CA GLY A 51 -14.21 2.82 11.21
C GLY A 51 -14.96 1.69 11.89
N ARG A 52 -15.42 0.67 11.15
CA ARG A 52 -15.98 -0.54 11.77
C ARG A 52 -14.82 -1.44 12.26
N GLY A 53 -14.54 -1.41 13.57
CA GLY A 53 -13.52 -2.24 14.25
C GLY A 53 -13.22 -1.78 15.70
N VAL A 54 -12.83 -2.72 16.59
CA VAL A 54 -12.80 -2.57 18.07
C VAL A 54 -11.55 -1.83 18.62
N SER A 55 -10.66 -1.29 17.78
CA SER A 55 -9.45 -0.59 18.26
C SER A 55 -9.14 0.66 17.42
N GLY A 56 -9.62 1.83 17.85
CA GLY A 56 -9.27 3.12 17.26
C GLY A 56 -9.79 3.31 15.84
N ARG A 57 -10.89 4.09 15.70
CA ARG A 57 -11.79 4.22 14.54
C ARG A 57 -11.15 4.43 13.15
N GLU A 58 -9.86 4.69 13.01
CA GLU A 58 -9.19 4.95 11.73
C GLU A 58 -7.81 4.30 11.60
N ARG A 59 -7.36 3.57 12.63
CA ARG A 59 -6.05 2.90 12.63
C ARG A 59 -6.12 1.57 11.91
N LEU A 60 -5.10 1.28 11.12
CA LEU A 60 -4.92 0.07 10.34
C LEU A 60 -3.83 -0.84 10.92
N GLY A 61 -3.04 -0.34 11.89
CA GLY A 61 -1.90 -1.07 12.45
C GLY A 61 -0.68 -1.02 11.54
N SER A 62 0.34 -1.80 11.92
CA SER A 62 1.60 -1.91 11.20
C SER A 62 1.74 -3.31 10.61
N HIS A 63 1.73 -3.40 9.29
CA HIS A 63 1.78 -4.67 8.56
C HIS A 63 2.68 -4.56 7.34
N VAL A 64 3.35 -5.66 6.99
CA VAL A 64 4.08 -5.78 5.74
C VAL A 64 3.57 -7.02 5.02
N PHE A 65 3.27 -6.87 3.74
CA PHE A 65 2.84 -7.95 2.87
C PHE A 65 3.74 -8.05 1.65
N THR A 66 3.98 -9.26 1.17
CA THR A 66 4.73 -9.53 -0.07
C THR A 66 3.87 -10.39 -0.99
N LEU A 67 3.72 -9.96 -2.24
CA LEU A 67 3.02 -10.69 -3.28
C LEU A 67 3.87 -11.90 -3.70
N LEU A 68 3.30 -13.09 -3.59
CA LEU A 68 3.90 -14.34 -4.01
C LEU A 68 3.51 -14.67 -5.45
N GLU A 69 4.16 -15.69 -6.02
CA GLU A 69 3.77 -16.25 -7.31
C GLU A 69 2.40 -16.95 -7.26
N GLY A 70 1.70 -16.88 -8.39
CA GLY A 70 0.37 -17.47 -8.58
C GLY A 70 -0.79 -16.62 -8.05
N GLY A 71 -1.99 -17.05 -8.39
CA GLY A 71 -3.24 -16.45 -7.92
C GLY A 71 -3.86 -17.21 -6.75
N SER A 72 -4.79 -16.57 -6.04
CA SER A 72 -5.48 -17.16 -4.89
C SER A 72 -6.68 -18.04 -5.25
N GLY A 73 -7.10 -18.06 -6.52
CA GLY A 73 -8.34 -18.66 -7.01
C GLY A 73 -9.60 -17.87 -6.63
N LYS A 74 -9.46 -16.67 -6.02
CA LYS A 74 -10.59 -15.85 -5.53
C LYS A 74 -10.63 -14.49 -6.23
N PRO A 75 -11.80 -13.85 -6.37
CA PRO A 75 -11.89 -12.49 -6.90
C PRO A 75 -11.19 -11.45 -6.02
N SER A 76 -10.55 -10.47 -6.65
CA SER A 76 -9.93 -9.33 -5.98
C SER A 76 -10.98 -8.36 -5.42
N GLN A 77 -10.83 -7.98 -4.15
CA GLN A 77 -11.66 -6.95 -3.52
C GLN A 77 -11.27 -5.52 -3.92
N LEU A 78 -10.02 -5.31 -4.35
CA LEU A 78 -9.48 -3.99 -4.67
C LEU A 78 -9.57 -3.68 -6.17
N ALA A 79 -9.44 -4.70 -7.02
CA ALA A 79 -9.50 -4.56 -8.48
C ALA A 79 -10.59 -5.47 -9.05
N PRO A 80 -11.84 -4.98 -9.19
CA PRO A 80 -12.94 -5.74 -9.75
C PRO A 80 -12.61 -6.40 -11.09
N GLY A 81 -13.08 -7.62 -11.31
CA GLY A 81 -12.83 -8.39 -12.54
C GLY A 81 -11.48 -9.11 -12.60
N ARG A 82 -10.63 -8.97 -11.57
CA ARG A 82 -9.33 -9.66 -11.47
C ARG A 82 -9.33 -10.73 -10.40
N GLU A 83 -8.45 -11.71 -10.54
CA GLU A 83 -8.12 -12.66 -9.47
C GLU A 83 -7.24 -11.97 -8.41
N ALA A 84 -7.48 -12.26 -7.14
CA ALA A 84 -6.65 -11.77 -6.05
C ALA A 84 -5.32 -12.53 -6.03
N GLY A 85 -4.22 -11.79 -5.85
CA GLY A 85 -2.89 -12.38 -5.68
C GLY A 85 -2.74 -13.13 -4.35
N ARG A 86 -1.71 -13.97 -4.26
CA ARG A 86 -1.32 -14.64 -3.01
C ARG A 86 -0.39 -13.75 -2.20
N TRP A 87 -0.79 -13.35 -1.01
CA TRP A 87 0.02 -12.46 -0.16
C TRP A 87 0.57 -13.22 1.05
N MET A 88 1.87 -13.10 1.30
CA MET A 88 2.49 -13.45 2.57
C MET A 88 2.50 -12.22 3.47
N ARG A 89 2.21 -12.39 4.76
CA ARG A 89 2.35 -11.33 5.76
C ARG A 89 3.63 -11.54 6.57
N VAL A 90 4.35 -10.46 6.82
CA VAL A 90 5.46 -10.40 7.78
C VAL A 90 4.97 -9.71 9.05
N SER A 91 5.11 -10.37 10.21
CA SER A 91 4.70 -9.81 11.51
C SER A 91 5.58 -10.32 12.66
N SER A 92 5.89 -9.45 13.63
CA SER A 92 6.75 -9.74 14.78
C SER A 92 5.96 -10.02 16.08
N GLU A 93 4.91 -10.84 16.02
CA GLU A 93 3.94 -11.11 17.12
C GLU A 93 2.74 -10.13 17.20
N GLY A 94 1.55 -10.70 17.48
CA GLY A 94 0.27 -9.98 17.61
C GLY A 94 -0.89 -10.67 16.87
N ARG A 95 -2.13 -10.41 17.31
CA ARG A 95 -3.36 -10.93 16.68
C ARG A 95 -3.33 -10.67 15.17
N ALA A 96 -3.47 -11.73 14.38
CA ALA A 96 -3.50 -11.61 12.93
C ALA A 96 -4.78 -10.87 12.50
N VAL A 97 -4.70 -9.55 12.31
CA VAL A 97 -5.69 -8.85 11.46
C VAL A 97 -5.65 -9.52 10.09
N ASP A 98 -6.74 -10.13 9.67
CA ASP A 98 -6.81 -10.79 8.37
C ASP A 98 -6.56 -9.74 7.27
N ALA A 99 -5.75 -10.05 6.26
CA ALA A 99 -5.59 -9.19 5.10
C ALA A 99 -6.95 -8.85 4.48
N GLN A 100 -7.90 -9.79 4.54
CA GLN A 100 -9.27 -9.60 4.11
C GLN A 100 -10.05 -8.60 4.98
N GLU A 101 -9.83 -8.60 6.30
CA GLU A 101 -10.40 -7.61 7.21
C GLU A 101 -9.83 -6.21 6.90
N LEU A 102 -8.52 -6.12 6.67
CA LEU A 102 -7.86 -4.87 6.30
C LEU A 102 -8.39 -4.31 4.97
N THR A 103 -8.45 -5.11 3.91
CA THR A 103 -8.93 -4.65 2.59
C THR A 103 -10.39 -4.24 2.63
N SER A 104 -11.23 -4.90 3.44
CA SER A 104 -12.64 -4.52 3.61
C SER A 104 -12.84 -3.11 4.18
N ARG A 105 -11.83 -2.60 4.90
CA ARG A 105 -11.87 -1.28 5.53
C ARG A 105 -11.40 -0.17 4.61
N ILE A 106 -10.73 -0.49 3.51
CA ILE A 106 -10.04 0.45 2.64
C ILE A 106 -10.85 0.65 1.35
N ARG A 107 -11.04 1.90 0.95
CA ARG A 107 -11.53 2.25 -0.39
C ARG A 107 -10.66 3.34 -1.01
N PHE A 108 -10.49 3.25 -2.32
CA PHE A 108 -9.82 4.26 -3.14
C PHE A 108 -10.32 4.13 -4.58
N ASN A 109 -9.91 5.06 -5.44
CA ASN A 109 -10.36 5.17 -6.81
C ASN A 109 -10.17 3.83 -7.58
N THR A 110 -11.25 3.34 -8.21
CA THR A 110 -11.24 2.04 -8.91
C THR A 110 -10.35 2.03 -10.15
N ASP A 111 -10.29 3.12 -10.91
CA ASP A 111 -9.42 3.22 -12.08
C ASP A 111 -7.94 3.19 -11.67
N PHE A 112 -7.58 3.88 -10.57
CA PHE A 112 -6.26 3.73 -9.97
C PHE A 112 -5.96 2.29 -9.54
N ALA A 113 -6.94 1.59 -8.95
CA ALA A 113 -6.78 0.20 -8.52
C ALA A 113 -6.51 -0.75 -9.71
N GLN A 114 -7.19 -0.53 -10.83
CA GLN A 114 -6.96 -1.29 -12.07
C GLN A 114 -5.56 -1.05 -12.60
N LYS A 115 -5.16 0.23 -12.74
CA LYS A 115 -3.82 0.61 -13.20
C LYS A 115 -2.73 0.03 -12.33
N LEU A 116 -2.88 0.08 -11.01
CA LEU A 116 -1.92 -0.51 -10.09
C LEU A 116 -1.86 -2.04 -10.24
N ALA A 117 -3.01 -2.69 -10.40
CA ALA A 117 -3.07 -4.13 -10.57
C ALA A 117 -2.39 -4.62 -11.87
N ASP A 118 -2.27 -3.78 -12.90
CA ASP A 118 -1.50 -4.10 -14.12
C ASP A 118 0.01 -4.11 -13.89
N GLU A 119 0.47 -3.39 -12.86
CA GLU A 119 1.88 -3.17 -12.62
C GLU A 119 2.48 -4.08 -11.54
N ILE A 120 1.66 -4.56 -10.59
CA ILE A 120 2.15 -5.42 -9.51
C ILE A 120 2.55 -6.80 -10.04
N LYS A 121 3.68 -7.29 -9.55
CA LYS A 121 4.24 -8.60 -9.87
C LYS A 121 4.69 -9.30 -8.60
N PRO A 122 4.89 -10.63 -8.60
CA PRO A 122 5.54 -11.33 -7.49
C PRO A 122 6.79 -10.57 -7.02
N GLY A 123 6.94 -10.42 -5.70
CA GLY A 123 7.94 -9.56 -5.06
C GLY A 123 7.46 -8.14 -4.73
N THR A 124 6.27 -7.71 -5.21
CA THR A 124 5.65 -6.46 -4.78
C THR A 124 5.44 -6.44 -3.27
N THR A 125 5.84 -5.37 -2.60
CA THR A 125 5.69 -5.21 -1.16
C THR A 125 4.65 -4.14 -0.82
N VAL A 126 3.77 -4.43 0.13
CA VAL A 126 2.83 -3.45 0.71
C VAL A 126 3.19 -3.22 2.17
N ILE A 127 3.42 -1.97 2.54
CA ILE A 127 3.68 -1.54 3.92
C ILE A 127 2.45 -0.75 4.37
N VAL A 128 1.84 -1.17 5.47
CA VAL A 128 0.71 -0.52 6.11
C VAL A 128 1.21 0.08 7.42
N THR A 129 0.90 1.34 7.66
CA THR A 129 1.35 2.05 8.86
C THR A 129 0.32 3.06 9.34
N ASP A 130 0.29 3.26 10.66
CA ASP A 130 -0.46 4.35 11.29
C ASP A 130 0.33 5.66 11.38
N GLN A 131 1.55 5.70 10.84
CA GLN A 131 2.41 6.88 10.86
C GLN A 131 2.32 7.68 9.56
N PRO A 132 2.56 9.02 9.60
CA PRO A 132 2.69 9.83 8.40
C PRO A 132 3.85 9.35 7.53
N ALA A 133 3.69 9.35 6.20
CA ALA A 133 4.80 9.07 5.31
C ALA A 133 5.69 10.33 5.20
N VAL A 134 6.83 10.33 5.88
CA VAL A 134 7.80 11.43 5.79
C VAL A 134 8.64 11.25 4.52
N ARG A 135 8.47 12.16 3.55
CA ARG A 135 9.28 12.21 2.31
C ARG A 135 10.61 12.94 2.45
N ASN A 136 10.82 13.63 3.57
CA ASN A 136 12.12 14.25 3.80
C ASN A 136 13.09 13.12 4.08
N SER A 137 13.97 12.83 3.11
CA SER A 137 15.17 12.05 3.38
C SER A 137 15.83 12.72 4.58
N ILE A 138 15.90 12.02 5.71
CA ILE A 138 16.79 12.46 6.76
C ILE A 138 18.18 12.43 6.10
N PRO A 139 18.95 13.53 6.12
CA PRO A 139 20.26 13.60 5.46
C PRO A 139 21.21 12.47 5.88
N ASP A 140 20.92 11.86 7.02
CA ASP A 140 21.61 10.71 7.58
C ASP A 140 20.77 9.43 7.44
N SER A 141 20.48 9.02 6.20
CA SER A 141 19.79 7.76 5.91
C SER A 141 20.71 6.54 6.01
N THR A 142 21.69 6.59 6.90
CA THR A 142 22.72 5.57 7.15
C THR A 142 22.24 4.52 8.16
N TYR A 143 20.96 4.15 8.11
CA TYR A 143 20.37 3.19 9.06
C TYR A 143 21.10 1.84 9.13
N PHE A 144 21.86 1.50 8.07
CA PHE A 144 22.65 0.27 7.97
C PHE A 144 24.10 0.53 7.53
N ALA A 145 24.59 1.77 7.53
CA ALA A 145 26.00 2.00 7.22
C ALA A 145 26.87 1.56 8.40
N ALA A 146 27.94 0.81 8.13
CA ALA A 146 28.97 0.60 9.13
C ALA A 146 29.65 1.94 9.45
N LYS A 147 30.01 2.14 10.73
CA LYS A 147 30.82 3.28 11.15
C LYS A 147 32.22 3.23 10.54
#